data_AF-A0A959UWW4-F1
#
_entry.id   AF-A0A959UWW4-F1
#
_cell.length_a   1.000
_cell.length_b   1.000
_cell.length_c   1.000
_cell.angle_alpha   90.00
_cell.angle_beta   90.00
_cell.angle_gamma   90.00
#
_symmetry.space_group_name_H-M   'P 1'
#
loop_
_entity.id
_entity.type
_entity.pdbx_description
1 polymer ?
#
loop_
_entity_poly.entity_id
_entity_poly.type
_entity_poly.pdbx_seq_one_letter_code
_entity_poly.pdbx_strand_id
1 'polypeptide(L)'
;GFLRAGVIAYYFPNAVITGMLSGIGLIIILKQIPHAVGYDKDPMGEQAFLQPDQHNTLSELLYMLDGINYGAVIVTLVCLGLMVLWERPGVKGHKVLGLVPGPLLAVLAGIGLAAWFTGIPDLAIGAGHYVDLPDVNGMDDLPRLSPAGFLKPAVWLVAITIAIVASLESLLSVEATDKLDPWKRTTPANRELKAQGLG
;
A
#
# COMPACT_ATOMS: atom_id res chain seq x y z
N GLY A 1 1.36 -24.07 -5.35
CA GLY A 1 1.39 -24.55 -6.76
C GLY A 1 1.80 -26.01 -6.94
N PHE A 2 2.99 -26.43 -6.51
CA PHE A 2 3.49 -27.80 -6.74
C PHE A 2 2.71 -28.90 -6.02
N LEU A 3 2.27 -28.63 -4.78
CA LEU A 3 1.39 -29.53 -4.01
C LEU A 3 -0.06 -29.60 -4.55
N ARG A 4 -0.36 -28.93 -5.67
CA ARG A 4 -1.71 -28.83 -6.26
C ARG A 4 -2.78 -28.27 -5.30
N ALA A 5 -2.37 -27.51 -4.30
CA ALA A 5 -3.23 -26.94 -3.26
C ALA A 5 -4.10 -25.75 -3.73
N GLY A 6 -4.09 -25.37 -5.01
CA GLY A 6 -4.93 -24.28 -5.52
C GLY A 6 -6.44 -24.51 -5.38
N VAL A 7 -6.85 -25.77 -5.17
CA VAL A 7 -8.26 -26.12 -4.93
C VAL A 7 -8.77 -25.54 -3.61
N ILE A 8 -7.89 -25.28 -2.64
CA ILE A 8 -8.26 -24.78 -1.31
C ILE A 8 -8.95 -23.40 -1.40
N ALA A 9 -8.58 -22.56 -2.38
CA ALA A 9 -9.20 -21.25 -2.55
C ALA A 9 -10.70 -21.32 -2.86
N TYR A 10 -11.16 -22.38 -3.53
CA TYR A 10 -12.60 -22.56 -3.83
C TYR A 10 -13.45 -22.90 -2.60
N TYR A 11 -12.83 -23.25 -1.46
CA TYR A 11 -13.55 -23.52 -0.22
C TYR A 11 -13.74 -22.28 0.66
N PHE A 12 -13.15 -21.14 0.30
CA PHE A 12 -13.34 -19.89 1.04
C PHE A 12 -14.69 -19.26 0.68
N PRO A 13 -15.58 -19.01 1.65
CA PRO A 13 -16.84 -18.34 1.38
C PRO A 13 -16.60 -16.92 0.87
N ASN A 14 -17.37 -16.48 -0.14
CA ASN A 14 -17.32 -15.11 -0.64
C ASN A 14 -17.47 -14.05 0.47
N ALA A 15 -18.27 -14.35 1.51
CA ALA A 15 -18.44 -13.46 2.67
C ALA A 15 -17.12 -13.21 3.43
N VAL A 16 -16.25 -14.23 3.56
CA VAL A 16 -14.95 -14.10 4.23
C VAL A 16 -14.02 -13.21 3.43
N ILE A 17 -14.00 -13.40 2.11
CA ILE A 17 -13.17 -12.63 1.18
C ILE A 17 -13.55 -11.14 1.21
N THR A 18 -14.84 -10.85 1.06
CA THR A 18 -15.34 -9.47 1.12
C THR A 18 -15.06 -8.83 2.48
N GLY A 19 -15.21 -9.58 3.58
CA GLY A 19 -14.87 -9.11 4.92
C GLY A 19 -13.39 -8.77 5.09
N MET A 20 -12.51 -9.64 4.58
CA MET A 20 -11.06 -9.43 4.62
C MET A 20 -10.64 -8.19 3.81
N LEU A 21 -11.06 -8.07 2.54
CA LEU A 21 -10.73 -6.92 1.68
C LEU A 21 -11.29 -5.61 2.23
N SER A 22 -12.52 -5.62 2.75
CA SER A 22 -13.13 -4.44 3.38
C SER A 22 -12.38 -4.03 4.64
N GLY A 23 -11.96 -5.01 5.46
CA GLY A 23 -11.17 -4.77 6.66
C GLY A 23 -9.80 -4.17 6.35
N ILE A 24 -9.06 -4.75 5.40
CA ILE A 24 -7.76 -4.22 4.94
C ILE A 24 -7.94 -2.81 4.38
N GLY A 25 -8.94 -2.59 3.51
CA GLY A 25 -9.23 -1.28 2.95
C GLY A 25 -9.55 -0.23 4.02
N LEU A 26 -10.36 -0.58 5.01
CA LEU A 26 -10.68 0.31 6.14
C LEU A 26 -9.44 0.63 6.98
N ILE A 27 -8.61 -0.37 7.29
CA ILE A 27 -7.36 -0.18 8.05
C ILE A 27 -6.43 0.77 7.31
N ILE A 28 -6.27 0.59 5.99
CA ILE A 28 -5.45 1.48 5.16
C ILE A 28 -6.00 2.90 5.24
N ILE A 29 -7.30 3.12 5.01
CA ILE A 29 -7.90 4.46 5.07
C ILE A 29 -7.65 5.09 6.45
N LEU A 30 -7.92 4.36 7.53
CA LEU A 30 -7.74 4.85 8.90
C LEU A 30 -6.29 5.25 9.18
N LYS A 31 -5.32 4.47 8.72
CA LYS A 31 -3.88 4.75 8.89
C LYS A 31 -3.38 5.90 8.00
N GLN A 32 -3.99 6.13 6.84
CA GLN A 32 -3.60 7.24 5.95
C GLN A 32 -4.09 8.61 6.45
N ILE A 33 -5.14 8.68 7.28
CA ILE A 33 -5.68 9.96 7.76
C ILE A 33 -4.68 10.73 8.66
N PRO A 34 -4.05 10.13 9.69
CA PRO A 34 -3.03 10.81 10.49
C PRO A 34 -1.84 11.30 9.64
N HIS A 35 -1.36 10.46 8.71
CA HIS A 35 -0.27 10.83 7.80
C HIS A 35 -0.66 12.00 6.88
N ALA A 36 -1.91 12.02 6.40
CA ALA A 36 -2.44 13.11 5.57
C ALA A 36 -2.46 14.48 6.27
N VAL A 37 -2.54 14.49 7.61
CA VAL A 37 -2.44 15.72 8.42
C VAL A 37 -1.03 15.98 8.97
N GLY A 38 -0.05 15.16 8.59
CA GLY A 38 1.33 15.26 9.03
C GLY A 38 1.57 14.83 10.47
N TYR A 39 0.67 14.01 11.04
CA TYR A 39 0.89 13.36 12.31
C TYR A 39 1.53 11.99 12.07
N ASP A 40 2.83 11.91 12.36
CA ASP A 40 3.67 10.80 11.94
C ASP A 40 4.56 10.33 13.11
N LYS A 41 3.91 9.69 14.08
CA LYS A 41 4.59 9.12 15.25
C LYS A 41 4.99 7.66 15.04
N ASP A 42 4.38 7.00 14.06
CA ASP A 42 4.60 5.59 13.76
C ASP A 42 5.61 5.42 12.60
N PRO A 43 6.43 4.36 12.61
CA PRO A 43 7.23 3.98 11.45
C PRO A 43 6.37 3.71 10.20
N MET A 44 6.85 4.19 9.05
CA MET A 44 6.22 3.92 7.75
C MET A 44 6.03 2.42 7.49
N GLY A 45 4.78 2.00 7.24
CA GLY A 45 4.43 0.62 6.92
C GLY A 45 3.91 -0.22 8.09
N GLU A 46 3.82 0.34 9.30
CA GLU A 46 3.24 -0.37 10.45
C GLU A 46 1.70 -0.40 10.40
N GLN A 47 1.15 -1.56 10.04
CA GLN A 47 -0.29 -1.80 9.89
C GLN A 47 -0.93 -2.48 11.12
N ALA A 48 -0.18 -2.61 12.22
CA ALA A 48 -0.71 -3.18 13.45
C ALA A 48 -1.72 -2.23 14.10
N PHE A 49 -2.85 -2.78 14.55
CA PHE A 49 -3.89 -2.01 15.25
C PHE A 49 -3.45 -1.61 16.67
N LEU A 50 -2.63 -2.46 17.31
CA LEU A 50 -2.01 -2.21 18.61
C LEU A 50 -0.58 -1.74 18.36
N GLN A 51 -0.26 -0.52 18.77
CA GLN A 51 1.03 0.10 18.50
C GLN A 51 2.00 -0.05 19.68
N PRO A 52 3.32 -0.01 19.44
CA PRO A 52 4.36 -0.06 20.48
C PRO A 52 4.21 1.05 21.52
N ASP A 53 3.66 2.20 21.11
CA ASP A 53 3.44 3.39 21.94
C ASP A 53 2.17 3.29 22.81
N GLN A 54 1.56 2.10 22.92
CA GLN A 54 0.28 1.82 23.60
C GLN A 54 -0.94 2.55 23.04
N HIS A 55 -0.77 3.30 21.95
CA HIS A 55 -1.85 3.83 21.17
C HIS A 55 -2.47 2.74 20.30
N ASN A 56 -3.70 2.99 19.86
CA ASN A 56 -4.34 2.28 18.77
C ASN A 56 -4.71 3.24 17.65
N THR A 57 -5.03 2.69 16.48
CA THR A 57 -5.37 3.47 15.27
C THR A 57 -6.55 4.44 15.49
N LEU A 58 -7.47 4.13 16.41
CA LEU A 58 -8.57 5.03 16.76
C LEU A 58 -8.13 6.18 17.66
N SER A 59 -7.21 5.93 18.59
CA SER A 59 -6.65 6.94 19.47
C SER A 59 -5.76 7.91 18.69
N GLU A 60 -5.01 7.43 17.70
CA GLU A 60 -4.23 8.29 16.79
C GLU A 60 -5.12 9.29 16.03
N LEU A 61 -6.33 8.87 15.64
CA LEU A 61 -7.30 9.77 15.00
C LEU A 61 -7.75 10.91 15.92
N LEU A 62 -7.71 10.71 17.24
CA LEU A 62 -7.98 11.77 18.21
C LEU A 62 -6.75 12.66 18.42
N TYR A 63 -5.58 12.05 18.62
CA TYR A 63 -4.34 12.78 18.91
C TYR A 63 -3.76 13.52 17.70
N MET A 64 -4.09 13.12 16.47
CA MET A 64 -3.64 13.83 15.27
C MET A 64 -4.14 15.28 15.23
N LEU A 65 -5.26 15.58 15.89
CA LEU A 65 -5.82 16.94 15.96
C LEU A 65 -4.92 17.90 16.75
N ASP A 66 -4.11 17.39 17.66
CA ASP A 66 -3.20 18.18 18.50
C ASP A 66 -1.85 18.44 17.83
N GLY A 67 -1.54 17.72 16.74
CA GLY A 67 -0.24 17.73 16.06
C GLY A 67 -0.34 17.92 14.55
N ILE A 68 -1.28 18.75 14.09
CA ILE A 68 -1.51 18.99 12.66
C ILE A 68 -0.35 19.80 12.07
N ASN A 69 0.27 19.28 11.01
CA ASN A 69 1.17 20.04 10.14
C ASN A 69 0.37 20.64 8.97
N TYR A 70 0.19 21.95 8.97
CA TYR A 70 -0.56 22.65 7.92
C TYR A 70 0.07 22.50 6.53
N GLY A 71 1.40 22.37 6.44
CA GLY A 71 2.10 22.08 5.19
C GLY A 71 1.69 20.72 4.62
N ALA A 72 1.69 19.67 5.45
CA ALA A 72 1.26 18.34 5.03
C ALA A 72 -0.21 18.33 4.56
N VAL A 73 -1.11 19.01 5.28
CA VAL A 73 -2.53 19.12 4.89
C VAL A 73 -2.68 19.77 3.52
N ILE A 74 -1.96 20.86 3.25
CA ILE A 74 -2.03 21.54 1.95
C ILE A 74 -1.52 20.63 0.83
N VAL A 75 -0.39 19.94 1.03
CA VAL A 75 0.13 18.98 0.05
C VAL A 75 -0.90 17.89 -0.22
N THR A 76 -1.47 17.29 0.83
CA THR A 76 -2.52 16.26 0.71
C THR A 76 -3.71 16.75 -0.10
N LEU A 77 -4.24 17.93 0.21
CA LEU A 77 -5.39 18.50 -0.50
C LEU A 77 -5.09 18.78 -1.97
N VAL A 78 -3.90 19.30 -2.29
CA VAL A 78 -3.48 19.54 -3.67
C VAL A 78 -3.31 18.22 -4.43
N CYS A 79 -2.64 17.23 -3.84
CA CYS A 79 -2.45 15.92 -4.43
C CYS A 79 -3.78 15.20 -4.69
N LEU A 80 -4.69 15.17 -3.71
CA LEU A 80 -6.04 14.61 -3.87
C LEU A 80 -6.83 15.36 -4.95
N GLY A 81 -6.80 16.70 -4.91
CA GLY A 81 -7.46 17.53 -5.92
C GLY A 81 -6.95 17.26 -7.33
N LEU A 82 -5.63 17.12 -7.50
CA LEU A 82 -5.02 16.76 -8.78
C LEU A 82 -5.44 15.37 -9.25
N MET A 83 -5.41 14.36 -8.39
CA MET A 83 -5.83 13.00 -8.75
C MET A 83 -7.30 12.98 -9.20
N VAL A 84 -8.20 13.60 -8.44
CA VAL A 84 -9.63 13.68 -8.79
C VAL A 84 -9.85 14.46 -10.08
N LEU A 85 -9.11 15.55 -10.30
CA LEU A 85 -9.21 16.35 -11.51
C LEU A 85 -8.72 15.58 -12.74
N TRP A 86 -7.64 14.81 -12.61
CA TRP A 86 -7.04 14.06 -13.71
C TRP A 86 -7.84 12.82 -14.12
N GLU A 87 -8.62 12.25 -13.20
CA GLU A 87 -9.54 11.14 -13.49
C GLU A 87 -10.85 11.60 -14.16
N ARG A 88 -11.12 12.91 -14.23
CA ARG A 88 -12.31 13.43 -14.90
C ARG A 88 -12.28 13.08 -16.40
N PRO A 89 -13.43 12.73 -16.99
CA PRO A 89 -13.51 12.27 -18.38
C PRO A 89 -12.99 13.31 -19.39
N GLY A 90 -13.10 14.61 -19.07
CA GLY A 90 -12.59 15.68 -19.93
C GLY A 90 -11.06 15.75 -20.01
N VAL A 91 -10.35 15.42 -18.93
CA VAL A 91 -8.87 15.41 -18.89
C VAL A 91 -8.35 14.08 -19.43
N LYS A 92 -8.93 12.97 -18.97
CA LYS A 92 -8.56 11.62 -19.39
C LYS A 92 -8.84 11.37 -20.89
N GLY A 93 -9.86 12.00 -21.45
CA GLY A 93 -10.21 11.90 -22.87
C GLY A 93 -9.34 12.74 -23.81
N HIS A 94 -8.45 13.60 -23.30
CA HIS A 94 -7.61 14.45 -24.12
C HIS A 94 -6.35 13.70 -24.60
N LYS A 95 -6.00 13.84 -25.89
CA LYS A 95 -4.93 13.06 -26.55
C LYS A 95 -3.55 13.15 -25.89
N VAL A 96 -3.24 14.30 -25.27
CA VAL A 96 -1.94 14.55 -24.62
C VAL A 96 -2.01 14.37 -23.10
N LEU A 97 -3.10 14.79 -22.46
CA LEU A 97 -3.21 14.79 -20.99
C LEU A 97 -3.57 13.41 -20.45
N GLY A 98 -4.31 12.59 -21.21
CA GLY A 98 -4.66 11.22 -20.84
C GLY A 98 -3.49 10.23 -20.89
N LEU A 99 -2.35 10.62 -21.48
CA LEU A 99 -1.12 9.81 -21.47
C LEU A 99 -0.38 9.90 -20.12
N VAL A 100 -0.58 10.99 -19.38
CA VAL A 100 0.12 11.22 -18.11
C VAL A 100 -0.73 10.67 -16.96
N PRO A 101 -0.20 9.75 -16.13
CA PRO A 101 -0.92 9.27 -14.96
C PRO A 101 -1.13 10.37 -13.91
N GLY A 102 -2.34 10.49 -13.38
CA GLY A 102 -2.65 11.42 -12.28
C GLY A 102 -1.73 11.28 -11.05
N PRO A 103 -1.41 10.05 -10.59
CA PRO A 103 -0.49 9.86 -9.47
C PRO A 103 0.91 10.44 -9.70
N LEU A 104 1.44 10.37 -10.93
CA LEU A 104 2.75 10.93 -11.26
C LEU A 104 2.76 12.45 -11.07
N LEU A 105 1.69 13.12 -11.50
CA LEU A 105 1.55 14.57 -11.35
C LEU A 105 1.38 14.98 -9.89
N ALA A 106 0.64 14.19 -9.10
CA ALA A 106 0.51 14.40 -7.67
C ALA A 106 1.88 14.34 -6.97
N VAL A 107 2.72 13.35 -7.31
CA VAL A 107 4.08 13.26 -6.76
C VAL A 107 4.93 14.47 -7.14
N LEU A 108 4.93 14.88 -8.42
CA LEU A 108 5.69 16.06 -8.86
C LEU A 108 5.23 17.34 -8.17
N ALA A 109 3.90 17.52 -8.02
CA ALA A 109 3.34 18.65 -7.30
C ALA A 109 3.71 18.61 -5.81
N GLY A 110 3.67 17.44 -5.18
CA GLY A 110 4.08 17.24 -3.80
C GLY A 110 5.55 17.60 -3.56
N ILE A 111 6.46 17.14 -4.43
CA ILE A 111 7.89 17.50 -4.37
C ILE A 111 8.07 19.02 -4.53
N GLY A 112 7.39 19.64 -5.50
CA GLY A 112 7.47 21.07 -5.74
C GLY A 112 6.97 21.91 -4.56
N LEU A 113 5.83 21.52 -3.96
CA LEU A 113 5.26 22.18 -2.78
C LEU A 113 6.15 21.98 -1.55
N ALA A 114 6.63 20.76 -1.31
CA ALA A 114 7.53 20.47 -0.20
C ALA A 114 8.82 21.30 -0.29
N ALA A 115 9.41 21.41 -1.48
CA ALA A 115 10.58 22.26 -1.71
C ALA A 115 10.27 23.75 -1.46
N TRP A 116 9.10 24.24 -1.89
CA TRP A 116 8.67 25.62 -1.64
C TRP A 116 8.47 25.90 -0.15
N PHE A 117 7.91 24.95 0.60
CA PHE A 117 7.62 25.10 2.03
C PHE A 117 8.87 25.15 2.91
N THR A 118 10.03 24.71 2.43
CA THR A 118 11.31 24.85 3.17
C THR A 118 11.64 26.30 3.52
N GLY A 119 11.15 27.28 2.75
CA GLY A 119 11.33 28.71 3.00
C GLY A 119 10.34 29.32 4.01
N ILE A 120 9.36 28.55 4.51
CA ILE A 120 8.28 29.03 5.38
C ILE A 120 8.24 28.16 6.66
N PRO A 121 8.72 28.66 7.82
CA PRO A 121 8.86 27.86 9.04
C PRO A 121 7.58 27.13 9.48
N ASP A 122 6.42 27.78 9.35
CA ASP A 122 5.13 27.22 9.79
C ASP A 122 4.57 26.14 8.85
N LEU A 123 5.09 26.05 7.62
CA LEU A 123 4.68 25.07 6.60
C LEU A 123 5.75 24.01 6.35
N ALA A 124 6.90 24.12 7.02
CA ALA A 124 8.02 23.22 6.80
C ALA A 124 7.62 21.77 7.14
N ILE A 125 7.88 20.88 6.17
CA ILE A 125 7.64 19.45 6.32
C ILE A 125 8.94 18.83 6.86
N GLY A 126 8.88 18.24 8.05
CA GLY A 126 10.01 17.61 8.71
C GLY A 126 10.54 16.38 7.97
N ALA A 127 11.79 16.00 8.25
CA ALA A 127 12.47 14.87 7.61
C ALA A 127 11.71 13.53 7.75
N GLY A 128 10.96 13.34 8.84
CA GLY A 128 10.20 12.11 9.09
C GLY A 128 9.03 11.84 8.12
N HIS A 129 8.63 12.82 7.30
CA HIS A 129 7.58 12.63 6.30
C HIS A 129 8.09 12.24 4.92
N TYR A 130 9.42 12.16 4.75
CA TYR A 130 10.03 11.71 3.51
C TYR A 130 10.34 10.21 3.60
N VAL A 131 10.31 9.54 2.45
CA VAL A 131 10.74 8.14 2.36
C VAL A 131 12.26 8.12 2.37
N ASP A 132 12.84 7.69 3.48
CA ASP A 132 14.28 7.42 3.58
C ASP A 132 14.63 6.19 2.75
N LEU A 133 15.30 6.42 1.62
CA LEU A 133 15.84 5.36 0.79
C LEU A 133 17.28 5.09 1.23
N PRO A 134 17.65 3.83 1.54
CA PRO A 134 19.03 3.50 1.85
C PRO A 134 19.92 3.74 0.63
N ASP A 135 21.09 4.33 0.85
CA ASP A 135 22.12 4.49 -0.19
C ASP A 135 22.65 3.12 -0.58
N VAL A 136 22.20 2.58 -1.73
CA VAL A 136 22.70 1.30 -2.25
C VAL A 136 24.01 1.56 -3.00
N ASN A 137 25.14 1.43 -2.32
CA ASN A 137 26.47 1.68 -2.88
C ASN A 137 27.10 0.43 -3.50
N GLY A 138 26.48 -0.75 -3.32
CA GLY A 138 26.93 -1.99 -3.94
C GLY A 138 26.02 -3.20 -3.68
N MET A 139 26.44 -4.36 -4.20
CA MET A 139 25.75 -5.65 -4.00
C MET A 139 25.82 -6.17 -2.55
N ASP A 140 26.62 -5.55 -1.69
CA ASP A 140 26.68 -5.86 -0.26
C ASP A 140 25.51 -5.26 0.53
N ASP A 141 24.91 -4.17 0.06
CA ASP A 141 23.78 -3.50 0.70
C ASP A 141 22.43 -4.14 0.35
N LEU A 142 22.42 -5.09 -0.60
CA LEU A 142 21.21 -5.84 -0.95
C LEU A 142 20.83 -6.80 0.18
N PRO A 143 19.54 -6.92 0.55
CA PRO A 143 19.10 -7.84 1.58
C PRO A 143 19.50 -9.29 1.24
N ARG A 144 20.43 -9.84 2.03
CA ARG A 144 20.91 -11.21 1.87
C ARG A 144 20.06 -12.19 2.65
N LEU A 145 19.81 -13.35 2.06
CA LEU A 145 19.21 -14.48 2.78
C LEU A 145 20.16 -14.89 3.91
N SER A 146 19.76 -14.64 5.16
CA SER A 146 20.50 -15.06 6.34
C SER A 146 20.11 -16.50 6.70
N PRO A 147 21.02 -17.48 6.64
CA PRO A 147 20.71 -18.87 6.99
C PRO A 147 20.20 -19.04 8.42
N ALA A 148 20.62 -18.16 9.33
CA ALA A 148 20.15 -18.11 10.71
C ALA A 148 18.66 -17.76 10.83
N GLY A 149 18.08 -17.08 9.84
CA GLY A 149 16.66 -16.78 9.78
C GLY A 149 15.80 -18.03 9.67
N PHE A 150 16.25 -19.06 8.95
CA PHE A 150 15.50 -20.32 8.78
C PHE A 150 15.38 -21.12 10.08
N LEU A 151 16.24 -20.87 11.07
CA LEU A 151 16.19 -21.53 12.37
C LEU A 151 15.15 -20.91 13.31
N LYS A 152 14.60 -19.72 12.99
CA LYS A 152 13.64 -19.02 13.84
C LYS A 152 12.20 -19.47 13.52
N PRO A 153 11.47 -20.07 14.48
CA PRO A 153 10.08 -20.50 14.25
C PRO A 153 9.14 -19.35 13.84
N ALA A 154 9.38 -18.14 14.35
CA ALA A 154 8.61 -16.95 14.01
C ALA A 154 8.67 -16.61 12.51
N VAL A 155 9.82 -16.83 11.85
CA VAL A 155 9.98 -16.57 10.41
C VAL A 155 9.09 -17.49 9.59
N TRP A 156 9.00 -18.77 9.95
CA TRP A 156 8.13 -19.73 9.28
C TRP A 156 6.66 -19.42 9.47
N LEU A 157 6.27 -18.98 10.67
CA LEU A 157 4.89 -18.58 10.94
C LEU A 157 4.48 -17.42 10.02
N VAL A 158 5.30 -16.36 9.98
CA VAL A 158 5.06 -15.20 9.11
C VAL A 158 5.12 -15.56 7.62
N ALA A 159 6.08 -16.40 7.22
CA ALA A 159 6.19 -16.83 5.82
C ALA A 159 4.97 -17.64 5.37
N ILE A 160 4.46 -18.53 6.21
CA ILE A 160 3.26 -19.32 5.91
C ILE A 160 2.03 -18.42 5.86
N THR A 161 1.86 -17.46 6.79
CA THR A 161 0.72 -16.54 6.75
C THR A 161 0.76 -15.66 5.50
N ILE A 162 1.91 -15.08 5.15
CA ILE A 162 2.07 -14.32 3.91
C ILE A 162 1.77 -15.19 2.70
N ALA A 163 2.32 -16.40 2.63
CA ALA A 163 2.09 -17.31 1.51
C ALA A 163 0.60 -17.64 1.33
N ILE A 164 -0.13 -17.88 2.41
CA ILE A 164 -1.57 -18.16 2.37
C ILE A 164 -2.35 -16.93 1.92
N VAL A 165 -2.15 -15.77 2.56
CA VAL A 165 -2.88 -14.54 2.23
C VAL A 165 -2.61 -14.11 0.79
N ALA A 166 -1.35 -14.09 0.38
CA ALA A 166 -0.95 -13.73 -0.97
C ALA A 166 -1.53 -14.72 -2.01
N SER A 167 -1.50 -16.03 -1.73
CA SER A 167 -2.10 -17.05 -2.60
C SER A 167 -3.60 -16.85 -2.81
N LEU A 168 -4.32 -16.44 -1.76
CA LEU A 168 -5.76 -16.16 -1.85
C LEU A 168 -6.02 -14.90 -2.68
N GLU A 169 -5.33 -13.81 -2.41
CA GLU A 169 -5.47 -12.55 -3.17
C GLU A 169 -5.19 -12.72 -4.67
N SER A 170 -4.14 -13.46 -5.02
CA SER A 170 -3.79 -13.76 -6.41
C SER A 170 -4.90 -14.59 -7.09
N LEU A 171 -5.41 -15.64 -6.45
CA LEU A 171 -6.46 -16.47 -7.01
C LEU A 171 -7.80 -15.73 -7.17
N LEU A 172 -8.12 -14.83 -6.24
CA LEU A 172 -9.31 -13.98 -6.33
C LEU A 172 -9.20 -12.94 -7.44
N SER A 173 -8.00 -12.36 -7.61
CA SER A 173 -7.70 -11.45 -8.71
C SER A 173 -7.85 -12.16 -10.06
N VAL A 174 -7.40 -13.42 -10.14
CA VAL A 174 -7.61 -14.27 -11.31
C VAL A 174 -9.10 -14.54 -11.54
N GLU A 175 -9.86 -14.90 -10.51
CA GLU A 175 -11.31 -15.16 -10.66
C GLU A 175 -12.07 -13.90 -11.11
N ALA A 176 -11.75 -12.73 -10.55
CA ALA A 176 -12.33 -11.47 -10.97
C ALA A 176 -11.97 -11.13 -12.43
N THR A 177 -10.73 -11.38 -12.83
CA THR A 177 -10.27 -11.17 -14.20
C THR A 177 -10.95 -12.12 -15.19
N ASP A 178 -11.05 -13.41 -14.86
CA ASP A 178 -11.73 -14.42 -15.67
C ASP A 178 -13.23 -14.09 -15.83
N LYS A 179 -13.87 -13.49 -14.81
CA LYS A 179 -15.28 -13.00 -14.90
C LYS A 179 -15.44 -11.79 -15.81
N LEU A 180 -14.43 -10.92 -15.87
CA LEU A 180 -14.41 -9.74 -16.75
C LEU A 180 -14.00 -10.09 -18.19
N ASP A 181 -13.36 -11.23 -18.41
CA ASP A 181 -12.89 -11.67 -19.73
C ASP A 181 -14.07 -11.88 -20.70
N PRO A 182 -14.16 -11.10 -21.80
CA PRO A 182 -15.24 -11.26 -22.79
C PRO A 182 -15.27 -12.66 -23.42
N TRP A 183 -14.13 -13.33 -23.46
CA TRP A 183 -13.99 -14.68 -24.01
C TRP A 183 -14.21 -15.80 -22.99
N LYS A 184 -14.51 -15.47 -21.73
CA LYS A 184 -14.80 -16.42 -20.63
C LYS A 184 -13.78 -17.55 -20.49
N ARG A 185 -12.49 -17.23 -20.67
CA ARG A 185 -11.41 -18.21 -20.48
C ARG A 185 -11.24 -18.48 -19.00
N THR A 186 -10.73 -19.66 -18.67
CA THR A 186 -10.46 -20.08 -17.29
C THR A 186 -8.97 -20.26 -17.06
N THR A 187 -8.47 -19.65 -16.00
CA THR A 187 -7.06 -19.66 -15.66
C THR A 187 -6.75 -20.79 -14.67
N PRO A 188 -5.71 -21.62 -14.90
CA PRO A 188 -5.38 -22.72 -14.01
C PRO A 188 -4.76 -22.23 -12.68
N ALA A 189 -5.52 -22.31 -11.59
CA ALA A 189 -5.12 -21.89 -10.23
C ALA A 189 -3.74 -22.43 -9.77
N ASN A 190 -3.42 -23.69 -10.06
CA ASN A 190 -2.13 -24.26 -9.67
C ASN A 190 -0.93 -23.67 -10.42
N ARG A 191 -1.15 -23.16 -11.64
CA ARG A 191 -0.10 -22.47 -12.42
C ARG A 191 0.11 -21.07 -11.88
N GLU A 192 -0.96 -20.39 -11.51
CA GLU A 192 -0.91 -19.09 -10.84
C GLU A 192 -0.09 -19.18 -9.54
N LEU A 193 -0.42 -20.14 -8.66
CA LEU A 193 0.33 -20.36 -7.42
C LEU A 193 1.79 -20.83 -7.63
N LYS A 194 2.19 -21.21 -8.85
CA LYS A 194 3.61 -21.47 -9.15
C LYS A 194 4.29 -20.18 -9.63
N ALA A 195 3.62 -19.41 -10.48
CA ALA A 195 4.11 -18.13 -10.95
C ALA A 195 4.34 -17.16 -9.79
N GLN A 196 3.34 -17.03 -8.92
CA GLN A 196 3.43 -16.20 -7.71
C GLN A 196 4.53 -16.63 -6.74
N GLY A 197 4.77 -17.93 -6.60
CA GLY A 197 5.83 -18.41 -5.70
C GLY A 197 7.24 -18.26 -6.28
N LEU A 198 7.37 -18.02 -7.59
CA LEU A 198 8.64 -17.83 -8.27
C LEU A 198 8.99 -16.35 -8.48
N GLY A 199 7.99 -15.49 -8.66
CA GLY A 199 8.13 -14.04 -8.78
C GLY A 199 8.24 -13.39 -7.42
#